data_AF-A0A661CJY5-F1
#
_entry.id   AF-A0A661CJY5-F1
#
_cell.length_a   1.000
_cell.length_b   1.000
_cell.length_c   1.000
_cell.angle_alpha   90.00
_cell.angle_beta   90.00
_cell.angle_gamma   90.00
#
_symmetry.space_group_name_H-M   'P 1'
#
loop_
_entity.id
_entity.type
_entity.pdbx_description
1 polymer ?
#
loop_
_entity_poly.entity_id
_entity_poly.type
_entity_poly.pdbx_seq_one_letter_code
_entity_poly.pdbx_strand_id
1 'polypeptide(L)'
;MNAAPSNLSYEFYYLLRTDIERDDHTRLSEPDSFATVQSPRITKDGLAIDNDKRLFRADAFTPERQPAALEEWPIYLKSGWEKIQRYYTEQFANQGLNENQAHTFCTQALLGVALLINDASIKSHAVTVPVTGHNAMVFKPDDWLLEVVDTEDSAVDKMLAPAALYRFESQLRSRRQNQHWQLRLDLPIPQLAPLDMMTESANPVFAVYGLAHGDLHNVGAATWPEQLQDFLSGGEPALIVYMLPRLLVRKWQFTRMDLAALTMRKQLRVCSASHNQTQLSCLSNQQLSEGLQTMAGQAADTSLLLGKLHQAIKTLEIHQHNLARWLRRARKHSQRWEVVWQSDDETPLLDSFDADAQKLHNHIAYTEGELTYLDGIRQRWRLHFDGRQLAWSERISNLGGILSLLVAVGVASITASSTGTLSPNDSNSWLSTVVHFFEGLQTQPLIADFIRLFHNPVVYWVVIFILLLPIFGYLSKAMWRKIRCRRLRG
;
A
#
# COMPACT_ATOMS: atom_id res chain seq x y z
N MET A 1 -1.69 21.70 -47.45
CA MET A 1 -2.36 20.45 -47.02
C MET A 1 -1.26 19.42 -46.88
N ASN A 2 -0.88 19.10 -45.65
CA ASN A 2 0.14 18.08 -45.40
C ASN A 2 -0.51 16.73 -45.63
N ALA A 3 -0.01 15.97 -46.61
CA ALA A 3 -0.38 14.57 -46.76
C ALA A 3 -0.07 13.87 -45.43
N ALA A 4 -1.05 13.15 -44.87
CA ALA A 4 -0.80 12.33 -43.70
C ALA A 4 0.31 11.33 -44.04
N PRO A 5 1.33 11.16 -43.19
CA PRO A 5 2.36 10.16 -43.42
C PRO A 5 1.70 8.78 -43.48
N SER A 6 1.89 8.06 -44.60
CA SER A 6 1.25 6.78 -44.90
C SER A 6 1.69 5.62 -43.99
N ASN A 7 2.61 5.88 -43.05
CA ASN A 7 3.17 4.92 -42.11
C ASN A 7 2.75 5.14 -40.64
N LEU A 8 1.91 6.13 -40.36
CA LEU A 8 1.50 6.44 -39.00
C LEU A 8 0.39 5.51 -38.51
N SER A 9 0.64 4.78 -37.42
CA SER A 9 -0.40 4.02 -36.72
C SER A 9 -0.43 4.31 -35.22
N TYR A 10 -1.63 4.29 -34.65
CA TYR A 10 -1.82 4.32 -33.20
C TYR A 10 -2.51 3.06 -32.74
N GLU A 11 -1.92 2.42 -31.74
CA GLU A 11 -2.40 1.16 -31.18
C GLU A 11 -2.55 1.28 -29.67
N PHE A 12 -3.66 0.80 -29.14
CA PHE A 12 -3.89 0.74 -27.70
C PHE A 12 -3.77 -0.69 -27.19
N TYR A 13 -2.91 -0.88 -26.19
CA TYR A 13 -2.71 -2.16 -25.53
C TYR A 13 -3.29 -2.10 -24.12
N TYR A 14 -4.18 -3.03 -23.78
CA TYR A 14 -4.86 -3.13 -22.49
C TYR A 14 -4.36 -4.36 -21.77
N LEU A 15 -3.77 -4.17 -20.58
CA LEU A 15 -3.28 -5.27 -19.76
C LEU A 15 -4.21 -5.48 -18.58
N LEU A 16 -4.83 -6.65 -18.51
CA LEU A 16 -5.71 -7.07 -17.44
C LEU A 16 -5.07 -8.22 -16.65
N ARG A 17 -5.39 -8.30 -15.36
CA ARG A 17 -5.20 -9.51 -14.55
C ARG A 17 -6.25 -10.54 -14.93
N THR A 18 -5.92 -11.83 -14.83
CA THR A 18 -6.89 -12.91 -14.98
C THR A 18 -7.66 -13.19 -13.69
N ASP A 19 -7.19 -12.68 -12.56
CA ASP A 19 -7.85 -12.86 -11.25
C ASP A 19 -7.86 -11.56 -10.45
N ILE A 20 -8.95 -11.35 -9.71
CA ILE A 20 -9.08 -10.27 -8.74
C ILE A 20 -9.56 -10.82 -7.39
N GLU A 21 -9.11 -10.20 -6.31
CA GLU A 21 -9.61 -10.44 -4.96
C GLU A 21 -10.74 -9.44 -4.68
N ARG A 22 -11.86 -9.93 -4.15
CA ARG A 22 -13.03 -9.14 -3.75
C ARG A 22 -13.01 -8.83 -2.26
N ASP A 23 -13.86 -7.91 -1.83
CA ASP A 23 -13.93 -7.40 -0.45
C ASP A 23 -14.26 -8.48 0.58
N ASP A 24 -14.89 -9.58 0.16
CA ASP A 24 -15.20 -10.76 0.97
C ASP A 24 -14.07 -11.82 0.96
N HIS A 25 -12.89 -11.45 0.49
CA HIS A 25 -11.74 -12.33 0.25
C HIS A 25 -11.99 -13.48 -0.74
N THR A 26 -13.10 -13.44 -1.48
CA THR A 26 -13.33 -14.37 -2.58
C THR A 26 -12.57 -13.92 -3.82
N ARG A 27 -12.25 -14.87 -4.69
CA ARG A 27 -11.60 -14.59 -5.97
C ARG A 27 -12.63 -14.59 -7.08
N LEU A 28 -12.58 -13.56 -7.91
CA LEU A 28 -13.27 -13.57 -9.19
C LEU A 28 -12.23 -13.77 -10.30
N SER A 29 -12.34 -14.90 -10.97
CA SER A 29 -11.44 -15.31 -12.05
C SER A 29 -12.04 -14.98 -13.41
N GLU A 30 -11.16 -14.87 -14.39
CA GLU A 30 -11.49 -14.82 -15.81
C GLU A 30 -12.26 -16.09 -16.23
N PRO A 31 -13.24 -16.00 -17.14
CA PRO A 31 -13.97 -17.17 -17.62
C PRO A 31 -13.06 -18.21 -18.26
N ASP A 32 -13.23 -19.48 -17.88
CA ASP A 32 -12.54 -20.64 -18.46
C ASP A 32 -12.52 -20.70 -20.00
N SER A 33 -13.50 -20.08 -20.68
CA SER A 33 -13.55 -20.06 -22.15
C SER A 33 -12.28 -19.44 -22.76
N PHE A 34 -11.67 -18.47 -22.09
CA PHE A 34 -10.42 -17.84 -22.52
C PHE A 34 -9.22 -18.78 -22.51
N ALA A 35 -9.22 -19.81 -21.65
CA ALA A 35 -8.16 -20.83 -21.60
C ALA A 35 -8.30 -21.91 -22.69
N THR A 36 -9.50 -22.06 -23.27
CA THR A 36 -9.81 -23.11 -24.25
C THR A 36 -9.55 -22.70 -25.70
N VAL A 37 -9.17 -21.44 -25.96
CA VAL A 37 -8.91 -20.92 -27.32
C VAL A 37 -7.57 -21.45 -27.85
N GLN A 38 -7.60 -22.30 -28.88
CA GLN A 38 -6.39 -22.96 -29.43
C GLN A 38 -5.40 -22.02 -30.15
N SER A 39 -5.82 -20.81 -30.54
CA SER A 39 -4.96 -19.82 -31.20
C SER A 39 -5.53 -18.40 -30.97
N PRO A 40 -5.33 -17.82 -29.78
CA PRO A 40 -5.96 -16.56 -29.41
C PRO A 40 -5.44 -15.40 -30.27
N ARG A 41 -6.35 -14.55 -30.75
CA ARG A 41 -5.97 -13.31 -31.46
C ARG A 41 -5.91 -12.14 -30.48
N ILE A 42 -4.79 -11.41 -30.46
CA ILE A 42 -4.60 -10.26 -29.56
C ILE A 42 -5.70 -9.19 -29.69
N THR A 43 -6.31 -9.04 -30.86
CA THR A 43 -7.35 -8.03 -31.15
C THR A 43 -8.78 -8.47 -30.82
N LYS A 44 -8.97 -9.76 -30.46
CA LYS A 44 -10.27 -10.36 -30.20
C LYS A 44 -10.29 -11.08 -28.85
N ASP A 45 -9.50 -12.14 -28.74
CA ASP A 45 -9.52 -13.06 -27.60
C ASP A 45 -8.50 -12.64 -26.52
N GLY A 46 -7.54 -11.78 -26.90
CA GLY A 46 -6.43 -11.35 -26.07
C GLY A 46 -5.38 -12.46 -25.90
N LEU A 47 -4.11 -12.07 -25.76
CA LEU A 47 -3.02 -13.01 -25.53
C LEU A 47 -2.78 -13.20 -24.03
N ALA A 48 -2.68 -14.45 -23.59
CA ALA A 48 -2.24 -14.76 -22.25
C ALA A 48 -0.76 -14.39 -22.08
N ILE A 49 -0.45 -13.64 -21.03
CA ILE A 49 0.91 -13.20 -20.71
C ILE A 49 1.27 -13.78 -19.34
N ASP A 50 2.40 -14.48 -19.31
CA ASP A 50 2.81 -15.29 -18.15
C ASP A 50 1.71 -16.33 -17.83
N ASN A 51 1.03 -16.22 -16.68
CA ASN A 51 -0.08 -17.10 -16.30
C ASN A 51 -1.27 -16.34 -15.69
N ASP A 52 -1.11 -15.05 -15.42
CA ASP A 52 -2.03 -14.28 -14.57
C ASP A 52 -2.49 -12.97 -15.22
N LYS A 53 -2.17 -12.78 -16.51
CA LYS A 53 -2.47 -11.56 -17.25
C LYS A 53 -2.96 -11.86 -18.66
N ARG A 54 -3.75 -10.94 -19.20
CA ARG A 54 -4.21 -10.96 -20.59
C ARG A 54 -3.98 -9.60 -21.24
N LEU A 55 -3.38 -9.62 -22.42
CA LEU A 55 -3.09 -8.44 -23.24
C LEU A 55 -4.06 -8.38 -24.42
N PHE A 56 -4.79 -7.28 -24.54
CA PHE A 56 -5.60 -6.98 -25.70
C PHE A 56 -4.99 -5.84 -26.50
N ARG A 57 -5.16 -5.88 -27.82
CA ARG A 57 -4.82 -4.77 -28.73
C ARG A 57 -6.08 -4.23 -29.37
N ALA A 58 -6.29 -2.92 -29.27
CA ALA A 58 -7.28 -2.22 -30.08
C ALA A 58 -6.53 -1.35 -31.10
N ASP A 59 -6.66 -1.75 -32.36
CA ASP A 59 -6.11 -0.99 -33.48
C ASP A 59 -6.98 0.25 -33.66
N ALA A 60 -6.46 1.43 -33.33
CA ALA A 60 -7.18 2.68 -33.54
C ALA A 60 -7.09 3.10 -35.02
N PHE A 61 -5.94 2.82 -35.66
CA PHE A 61 -5.68 3.16 -37.06
C PHE A 61 -4.86 2.07 -37.76
N THR A 62 -5.27 1.75 -38.98
CA THR A 62 -4.48 0.99 -39.95
C THR A 62 -4.35 1.85 -41.21
N PRO A 63 -3.29 1.72 -42.02
CA PRO A 63 -3.09 2.53 -43.23
C PRO A 63 -4.29 2.52 -44.21
N GLU A 64 -5.12 1.48 -44.15
CA GLU A 64 -6.36 1.32 -44.92
C GLU A 64 -7.51 2.25 -44.46
N ARG A 65 -7.46 2.76 -43.22
CA ARG A 65 -8.37 3.76 -42.67
C ARG A 65 -7.61 5.07 -42.61
N GLN A 66 -8.12 6.12 -43.26
CA GLN A 66 -7.51 7.45 -43.17
C GLN A 66 -7.16 7.76 -41.70
N PRO A 67 -5.90 8.13 -41.40
CA PRO A 67 -5.51 8.41 -40.03
C PRO A 67 -6.36 9.59 -39.55
N ALA A 68 -7.23 9.36 -38.55
CA ALA A 68 -7.87 10.48 -37.88
C ALA A 68 -6.79 11.27 -37.13
N ALA A 69 -7.06 12.54 -36.88
CA ALA A 69 -6.12 13.39 -36.16
C ALA A 69 -5.77 12.76 -34.80
N LEU A 70 -4.51 12.86 -34.38
CA LEU A 70 -4.03 12.44 -33.05
C LEU A 70 -4.97 12.92 -31.93
N GLU A 71 -5.64 14.05 -32.14
CA GLU A 71 -6.63 14.68 -31.25
C GLU A 71 -7.83 13.78 -30.90
N GLU A 72 -8.16 12.79 -31.74
CA GLU A 72 -9.29 11.87 -31.52
C GLU A 72 -8.90 10.59 -30.74
N TRP A 73 -7.63 10.43 -30.35
CA TRP A 73 -7.13 9.29 -29.57
C TRP A 73 -8.02 8.89 -28.36
N PRO A 74 -8.65 9.81 -27.60
CA PRO A 74 -9.48 9.44 -26.46
C PRO A 74 -10.73 8.64 -26.86
N ILE A 75 -11.29 8.91 -28.04
CA ILE A 75 -12.47 8.20 -28.57
C ILE A 75 -12.12 6.74 -28.85
N TYR A 76 -10.97 6.51 -29.50
CA TYR A 76 -10.50 5.18 -29.84
C TYR A 76 -10.11 4.37 -28.60
N LEU A 77 -9.45 5.01 -27.62
CA LEU A 77 -9.15 4.38 -26.34
C LEU A 77 -10.44 3.98 -25.60
N LYS A 78 -11.47 4.84 -25.58
CA LYS A 78 -12.75 4.49 -24.98
C LYS A 78 -13.45 3.34 -25.71
N SER A 79 -13.51 3.41 -27.04
CA SER A 79 -14.15 2.37 -27.87
C SER A 79 -13.46 1.01 -27.73
N GLY A 80 -12.12 0.98 -27.70
CA GLY A 80 -11.34 -0.23 -27.47
C GLY A 80 -11.65 -0.85 -26.11
N TRP A 81 -11.73 -0.02 -25.06
CA TRP A 81 -12.11 -0.48 -23.73
C TRP A 81 -13.53 -1.06 -23.67
N GLU A 82 -14.52 -0.37 -24.24
CA GLU A 82 -15.91 -0.84 -24.27
C GLU A 82 -16.07 -2.16 -25.05
N LYS A 83 -15.26 -2.38 -26.09
CA LYS A 83 -15.23 -3.65 -26.81
C LYS A 83 -14.74 -4.80 -25.92
N ILE A 84 -13.69 -4.57 -25.13
CA ILE A 84 -13.16 -5.56 -24.19
C ILE A 84 -14.21 -5.86 -23.11
N GLN A 85 -14.83 -4.82 -22.53
CA GLN A 85 -15.89 -5.00 -21.53
C GLN A 85 -17.05 -5.84 -22.07
N ARG A 86 -17.53 -5.55 -23.29
CA ARG A 86 -18.60 -6.31 -23.93
C ARG A 86 -18.22 -7.79 -24.08
N TYR A 87 -16.98 -8.06 -24.50
CA TYR A 87 -16.50 -9.42 -24.66
C TYR A 87 -16.48 -10.18 -23.32
N TYR A 88 -15.97 -9.57 -22.25
CA TYR A 88 -16.06 -10.17 -20.91
C TYR A 88 -17.49 -10.37 -20.46
N THR A 89 -18.40 -9.41 -20.67
CA THR A 89 -19.82 -9.56 -20.33
C THR A 89 -20.45 -10.77 -21.02
N GLU A 90 -20.18 -10.98 -22.31
CA GLU A 90 -20.65 -12.15 -23.05
C GLU A 90 -20.10 -13.46 -22.47
N GLN A 91 -18.80 -13.52 -22.15
CA GLN A 91 -18.18 -14.73 -21.61
C GLN A 91 -18.64 -15.05 -20.18
N PHE A 92 -18.81 -14.04 -19.33
CA PHE A 92 -19.37 -14.20 -17.98
C PHE A 92 -20.82 -14.69 -18.04
N ALA A 93 -21.64 -14.13 -18.95
CA ALA A 93 -23.02 -14.56 -19.14
C ALA A 93 -23.12 -16.04 -19.54
N ASN A 94 -22.21 -16.53 -20.40
CA ASN A 94 -22.14 -17.94 -20.78
C ASN A 94 -21.86 -18.89 -19.60
N GLN A 95 -21.28 -18.37 -18.52
CA GLN A 95 -21.00 -19.11 -17.28
C GLN A 95 -22.04 -18.87 -16.17
N GLY A 96 -23.14 -18.19 -16.49
CA GLY A 96 -24.20 -17.88 -15.53
C GLY A 96 -23.86 -16.75 -14.56
N LEU A 97 -22.79 -15.99 -14.82
CA LEU A 97 -22.44 -14.79 -14.06
C LEU A 97 -23.13 -13.56 -14.66
N ASN A 98 -23.42 -12.56 -13.82
CA ASN A 98 -24.16 -11.38 -14.26
C ASN A 98 -23.25 -10.27 -14.81
N GLU A 99 -23.86 -9.31 -15.51
CA GLU A 99 -23.16 -8.17 -16.13
C GLU A 99 -22.41 -7.30 -15.10
N ASN A 100 -22.95 -7.15 -13.89
CA ASN A 100 -22.29 -6.39 -12.81
C ASN A 100 -20.98 -7.04 -12.37
N GLN A 101 -20.91 -8.37 -12.33
CA GLN A 101 -19.68 -9.11 -12.03
C GLN A 101 -18.64 -8.91 -13.15
N ALA A 102 -19.05 -8.97 -14.41
CA ALA A 102 -18.15 -8.70 -15.54
C ALA A 102 -17.60 -7.26 -15.51
N HIS A 103 -18.46 -6.28 -15.23
CA HIS A 103 -18.05 -4.88 -15.12
C HIS A 103 -17.08 -4.66 -13.94
N THR A 104 -17.37 -5.27 -12.79
CA THR A 104 -16.50 -5.23 -11.60
C THR A 104 -15.14 -5.87 -11.92
N PHE A 105 -15.16 -7.05 -12.55
CA PHE A 105 -13.95 -7.74 -13.01
C PHE A 105 -13.12 -6.84 -13.90
N CYS A 106 -13.68 -6.34 -15.00
CA CYS A 106 -12.95 -5.49 -15.96
C CYS A 106 -12.33 -4.27 -15.27
N THR A 107 -13.12 -3.56 -14.46
CA THR A 107 -12.68 -2.33 -13.79
C THR A 107 -11.54 -2.60 -12.81
N GLN A 108 -11.62 -3.69 -12.04
CA GLN A 108 -10.60 -4.03 -11.06
C GLN A 108 -9.39 -4.72 -11.69
N ALA A 109 -9.57 -5.53 -12.74
CA ALA A 109 -8.52 -6.31 -13.37
C ALA A 109 -7.55 -5.45 -14.19
N LEU A 110 -7.99 -4.31 -14.72
CA LEU A 110 -7.17 -3.44 -15.57
C LEU A 110 -5.97 -2.87 -14.80
N LEU A 111 -4.76 -3.25 -15.24
CA LEU A 111 -3.49 -2.76 -14.70
C LEU A 111 -3.04 -1.47 -15.41
N GLY A 112 -3.33 -1.35 -16.70
CA GLY A 112 -2.96 -0.17 -17.45
C GLY A 112 -3.21 -0.28 -18.94
N VAL A 113 -3.06 0.86 -19.60
CA VAL A 113 -3.22 1.03 -21.03
C VAL A 113 -1.96 1.69 -21.59
N ALA A 114 -1.39 1.10 -22.64
CA ALA A 114 -0.30 1.69 -23.40
C ALA A 114 -0.80 2.17 -24.76
N LEU A 115 -0.47 3.42 -25.11
CA LEU A 115 -0.54 3.93 -26.48
C LEU A 115 0.80 3.71 -27.15
N LEU A 116 0.82 2.94 -28.24
CA LEU A 116 1.96 2.79 -29.11
C LEU A 116 1.74 3.66 -30.37
N ILE A 117 2.70 4.54 -30.64
CA ILE A 117 2.74 5.37 -31.85
C ILE A 117 3.78 4.77 -32.79
N ASN A 118 3.37 4.21 -33.91
CA ASN A 118 4.29 3.76 -34.94
C ASN A 118 4.39 4.85 -36.00
N ASP A 119 5.59 5.34 -36.29
CA ASP A 119 5.80 6.33 -37.34
C ASP A 119 7.24 6.26 -37.88
N ALA A 120 7.48 6.87 -39.04
CA ALA A 120 8.82 7.06 -39.58
C ALA A 120 9.68 7.92 -38.63
N SER A 121 9.11 8.91 -37.94
CA SER A 121 9.82 9.75 -36.97
C SER A 121 8.99 10.19 -35.77
N ILE A 122 9.42 9.82 -34.59
CA ILE A 122 8.69 10.08 -33.34
C ILE A 122 9.03 11.45 -32.72
N LYS A 123 10.14 12.10 -33.10
CA LYS A 123 10.71 13.28 -32.41
C LYS A 123 9.77 14.49 -32.29
N SER A 124 8.86 14.68 -33.26
CA SER A 124 7.90 15.79 -33.26
C SER A 124 6.57 15.48 -32.58
N HIS A 125 6.35 14.23 -32.14
CA HIS A 125 5.08 13.82 -31.57
C HIS A 125 4.89 14.37 -30.15
N ALA A 126 3.65 14.77 -29.85
CA ALA A 126 3.24 15.14 -28.51
C ALA A 126 1.82 14.66 -28.25
N VAL A 127 1.62 13.88 -27.19
CA VAL A 127 0.29 13.39 -26.81
C VAL A 127 -0.24 14.24 -25.66
N THR A 128 -1.41 14.85 -25.87
CA THR A 128 -2.06 15.68 -24.85
C THR A 128 -3.19 14.91 -24.21
N VAL A 129 -3.16 14.78 -22.89
CA VAL A 129 -4.11 13.98 -22.11
C VAL A 129 -4.86 14.87 -21.11
N PRO A 130 -6.21 14.89 -21.12
CA PRO A 130 -6.99 15.62 -20.14
C PRO A 130 -6.68 15.16 -18.70
N VAL A 131 -6.72 16.09 -17.74
CA VAL A 131 -6.49 15.80 -16.32
C VAL A 131 -7.66 16.32 -15.48
N THR A 132 -8.17 15.49 -14.58
CA THR A 132 -9.29 15.83 -13.70
C THR A 132 -8.97 17.09 -12.89
N GLY A 133 -9.80 18.12 -13.04
CA GLY A 133 -9.69 19.38 -12.28
C GLY A 133 -8.54 20.29 -12.70
N HIS A 134 -7.79 19.98 -13.77
CA HIS A 134 -6.60 20.72 -14.20
C HIS A 134 -6.50 20.84 -15.74
N ASN A 135 -5.50 21.59 -16.21
CA ASN A 135 -5.11 21.57 -17.63
C ASN A 135 -4.58 20.19 -18.04
N ALA A 136 -4.52 19.95 -19.34
CA ALA A 136 -4.01 18.70 -19.90
C ALA A 136 -2.51 18.47 -19.62
N MET A 137 -2.13 17.20 -19.54
CA MET A 137 -0.75 16.73 -19.45
C MET A 137 -0.21 16.45 -20.85
N VAL A 138 0.95 17.00 -21.17
CA VAL A 138 1.61 16.79 -22.46
C VAL A 138 2.73 15.77 -22.29
N PHE A 139 2.70 14.71 -23.08
CA PHE A 139 3.72 13.69 -23.17
C PHE A 139 4.56 13.94 -24.42
N LYS A 140 5.89 13.94 -24.28
CA LYS A 140 6.83 14.08 -25.41
C LYS A 140 7.86 12.96 -25.38
N PRO A 141 8.44 12.60 -26.54
CA PRO A 141 9.50 11.61 -26.57
C PRO A 141 10.67 12.07 -25.70
N ASP A 142 11.16 11.13 -24.90
CA ASP A 142 12.39 11.21 -24.11
C ASP A 142 13.49 10.43 -24.83
N ASP A 143 14.55 10.02 -24.14
CA ASP A 143 15.55 9.11 -24.69
C ASP A 143 14.95 7.76 -25.12
N TRP A 144 15.60 7.12 -26.08
CA TRP A 144 15.19 5.82 -26.59
C TRP A 144 15.55 4.70 -25.60
N LEU A 145 14.71 3.67 -25.55
CA LEU A 145 14.82 2.53 -24.63
C LEU A 145 15.62 1.37 -25.23
N LEU A 146 15.44 1.12 -26.53
CA LEU A 146 16.24 0.17 -27.30
C LEU A 146 16.25 0.55 -28.79
N GLU A 147 17.24 0.01 -29.51
CA GLU A 147 17.31 0.03 -30.97
C GLU A 147 17.29 -1.40 -31.53
N VAL A 148 16.80 -1.53 -32.75
CA VAL A 148 16.83 -2.76 -33.55
C VAL A 148 17.55 -2.46 -34.85
N VAL A 149 18.59 -3.25 -35.12
CA VAL A 149 19.43 -3.15 -36.32
C VAL A 149 19.34 -4.42 -37.16
N ASP A 150 19.59 -4.27 -38.45
CA ASP A 150 19.82 -5.40 -39.36
C ASP A 150 21.27 -5.89 -39.21
N THR A 151 21.45 -7.17 -38.92
CA THR A 151 22.76 -7.83 -38.81
C THR A 151 23.27 -8.36 -40.15
N GLU A 152 22.43 -8.40 -41.18
CA GLU A 152 22.83 -8.85 -42.52
C GLU A 152 23.59 -7.74 -43.26
N ASP A 153 24.88 -7.97 -43.50
CA ASP A 153 25.79 -7.02 -44.15
C ASP A 153 25.66 -7.09 -45.69
N SER A 154 24.45 -6.84 -46.20
CA SER A 154 24.16 -6.74 -47.63
C SER A 154 24.17 -5.27 -48.07
N ALA A 155 25.08 -4.91 -48.97
CA ALA A 155 25.23 -3.54 -49.47
C ALA A 155 24.03 -3.04 -50.32
N VAL A 156 23.16 -3.95 -50.77
CA VAL A 156 22.01 -3.66 -51.65
C VAL A 156 20.70 -3.58 -50.86
N ASP A 157 20.66 -4.10 -49.64
CA ASP A 157 19.45 -4.32 -48.84
C ASP A 157 19.62 -3.83 -47.39
N LYS A 158 20.41 -2.76 -47.20
CA LYS A 158 20.80 -2.25 -45.89
C LYS A 158 19.76 -1.30 -45.30
N MET A 159 19.37 -1.55 -44.07
CA MET A 159 18.58 -0.65 -43.25
C MET A 159 19.31 0.69 -43.06
N LEU A 160 18.69 1.80 -43.47
CA LEU A 160 19.31 3.13 -43.48
C LEU A 160 19.46 3.74 -42.08
N ALA A 161 18.55 3.41 -41.17
CA ALA A 161 18.55 3.87 -39.78
C ALA A 161 17.93 2.81 -38.88
N PRO A 162 18.41 2.62 -37.64
CA PRO A 162 17.87 1.66 -36.69
C PRO A 162 16.41 1.98 -36.35
N ALA A 163 15.64 0.93 -36.05
CA ALA A 163 14.31 1.09 -35.51
C ALA A 163 14.43 1.29 -34.00
N ALA A 164 13.91 2.39 -33.48
CA ALA A 164 14.13 2.80 -32.10
C ALA A 164 12.80 2.87 -31.35
N LEU A 165 12.76 2.29 -30.15
CA LEU A 165 11.64 2.41 -29.24
C LEU A 165 11.89 3.58 -28.28
N TYR A 166 10.97 4.53 -28.22
CA TYR A 166 11.00 5.69 -27.36
C TYR A 166 9.97 5.57 -26.24
N ARG A 167 10.37 6.02 -25.05
CA ARG A 167 9.43 6.34 -23.97
C ARG A 167 8.96 7.77 -24.12
N PHE A 168 7.69 8.02 -23.85
CA PHE A 168 7.20 9.39 -23.71
C PHE A 168 7.06 9.75 -22.25
N GLU A 169 7.63 10.89 -21.88
CA GLU A 169 7.56 11.44 -20.53
C GLU A 169 6.68 12.67 -20.46
N SER A 170 6.06 12.87 -19.29
CA SER A 170 5.18 14.01 -19.06
C SER A 170 5.99 15.28 -18.81
N GLN A 171 5.73 16.32 -19.62
CA GLN A 171 6.37 17.63 -19.47
C GLN A 171 5.65 18.48 -18.43
N LEU A 172 5.62 18.04 -17.17
CA LEU A 172 5.06 18.82 -16.08
C LEU A 172 6.11 19.79 -15.50
N ARG A 173 5.97 21.08 -15.82
CA ARG A 173 6.82 22.18 -15.28
C ARG A 173 6.48 22.63 -13.84
N SER A 174 5.66 21.89 -13.09
CA SER A 174 5.08 22.36 -11.82
C SER A 174 5.63 21.62 -10.58
N ARG A 175 5.56 22.27 -9.40
CA ARG A 175 5.77 21.72 -8.03
C ARG A 175 5.02 20.41 -7.71
N ARG A 176 4.19 19.92 -8.64
CA ARG A 176 3.36 18.71 -8.56
C ARG A 176 4.00 17.47 -9.20
N GLN A 177 5.30 17.48 -9.48
CA GLN A 177 6.04 16.28 -9.94
C GLN A 177 5.85 15.04 -9.05
N ASN A 178 5.44 15.22 -7.79
CA ASN A 178 5.19 14.13 -6.85
C ASN A 178 3.76 13.54 -6.92
N GLN A 179 2.91 13.97 -7.87
CA GLN A 179 1.59 13.38 -8.05
C GLN A 179 1.66 12.18 -8.98
N HIS A 180 1.21 11.03 -8.47
CA HIS A 180 1.01 9.82 -9.24
C HIS A 180 -0.39 9.82 -9.85
N TRP A 181 -0.50 9.40 -11.11
CA TRP A 181 -1.72 9.48 -11.89
C TRP A 181 -2.25 8.09 -12.26
N GLN A 182 -3.56 7.95 -12.28
CA GLN A 182 -4.30 6.82 -12.83
C GLN A 182 -5.16 7.25 -14.02
N LEU A 183 -5.42 6.34 -14.93
CA LEU A 183 -6.34 6.52 -16.05
C LEU A 183 -7.78 6.28 -15.58
N ARG A 184 -8.68 7.19 -15.92
CA ARG A 184 -10.12 7.05 -15.71
C ARG A 184 -10.80 6.75 -17.02
N LEU A 185 -11.43 5.58 -17.09
CA LEU A 185 -12.19 5.07 -18.24
C LEU A 185 -13.69 5.04 -17.98
N ASP A 186 -14.14 5.39 -16.78
CA ASP A 186 -15.54 5.47 -16.36
C ASP A 186 -16.27 6.70 -16.92
N LEU A 187 -15.50 7.70 -17.37
CA LEU A 187 -16.03 8.94 -17.96
C LEU A 187 -16.22 8.80 -19.47
N PRO A 188 -17.05 9.67 -20.11
CA PRO A 188 -17.20 9.70 -21.56
C PRO A 188 -15.88 10.02 -22.28
N ILE A 189 -15.08 10.92 -21.70
CA ILE A 189 -13.76 11.28 -22.20
C ILE A 189 -12.73 10.72 -21.20
N PRO A 190 -11.86 9.80 -21.64
CA PRO A 190 -10.76 9.31 -20.83
C PRO A 190 -9.86 10.44 -20.35
N GLN A 191 -9.52 10.41 -19.06
CA GLN A 191 -8.67 11.43 -18.45
C GLN A 191 -7.81 10.86 -17.33
N LEU A 192 -6.74 11.58 -16.98
CA LEU A 192 -5.91 11.25 -15.84
C LEU A 192 -6.53 11.82 -14.56
N ALA A 193 -6.48 11.06 -13.48
CA ALA A 193 -6.86 11.48 -12.14
C ALA A 193 -5.74 11.15 -11.15
N PRO A 194 -5.64 11.83 -10.00
CA PRO A 194 -4.76 11.41 -8.93
C PRO A 194 -5.01 9.95 -8.55
N LEU A 195 -3.94 9.22 -8.26
CA LEU A 195 -4.03 7.83 -7.83
C LEU A 195 -4.85 7.72 -6.53
N ASP A 196 -5.77 6.75 -6.50
CA ASP A 196 -6.60 6.49 -5.33
C ASP A 196 -5.90 5.42 -4.47
N MET A 197 -5.76 5.70 -3.18
CA MET A 197 -5.10 4.77 -2.24
C MET A 197 -6.11 3.98 -1.41
N MET A 198 -7.42 4.14 -1.65
CA MET A 198 -8.43 3.27 -1.06
C MET A 198 -8.19 1.81 -1.48
N THR A 199 -8.47 0.88 -0.56
CA THR A 199 -8.02 -0.52 -0.57
C THR A 199 -8.41 -1.33 -1.81
N GLU A 200 -9.39 -0.89 -2.59
CA GLU A 200 -10.00 -1.63 -3.72
C GLU A 200 -9.77 -0.99 -5.09
N SER A 201 -8.99 0.09 -5.17
CA SER A 201 -8.81 0.84 -6.42
C SER A 201 -7.83 0.16 -7.39
N ALA A 202 -8.30 -0.10 -8.62
CA ALA A 202 -7.53 -0.73 -9.69
C ALA A 202 -6.29 0.09 -10.11
N ASN A 203 -6.42 1.43 -10.07
CA ASN A 203 -5.39 2.41 -10.41
C ASN A 203 -4.65 2.10 -11.73
N PRO A 204 -5.38 1.97 -12.86
CA PRO A 204 -4.74 1.60 -14.12
C PRO A 204 -3.79 2.72 -14.56
N VAL A 205 -2.57 2.37 -14.98
CA VAL A 205 -1.61 3.35 -15.49
C VAL A 205 -1.85 3.67 -16.96
N PHE A 206 -1.54 4.89 -17.37
CA PHE A 206 -1.43 5.25 -18.79
C PHE A 206 0.04 5.42 -19.17
N ALA A 207 0.47 4.78 -20.25
CA ALA A 207 1.81 4.89 -20.79
C ALA A 207 1.77 5.18 -22.28
N VAL A 208 2.75 5.94 -22.77
CA VAL A 208 2.87 6.29 -24.18
C VAL A 208 4.27 5.88 -24.63
N TYR A 209 4.34 5.15 -25.74
CA TYR A 209 5.58 4.68 -26.36
C TYR A 209 5.53 5.00 -27.85
N GLY A 210 6.69 5.25 -28.44
CA GLY A 210 6.80 5.46 -29.88
C GLY A 210 7.80 4.50 -30.50
N LEU A 211 7.44 3.89 -31.62
CA LEU A 211 8.32 3.07 -32.43
C LEU A 211 8.69 3.85 -33.69
N ALA A 212 9.92 4.34 -33.74
CA ALA A 212 10.46 5.01 -34.92
C ALA A 212 11.12 3.95 -35.81
N HIS A 213 10.55 3.65 -36.97
CA HIS A 213 11.09 2.62 -37.87
C HIS A 213 11.80 3.18 -39.11
N GLY A 214 11.88 4.51 -39.25
CA GLY A 214 12.42 5.17 -40.45
C GLY A 214 11.44 5.11 -41.63
N ASP A 215 11.82 5.67 -42.77
CA ASP A 215 10.95 5.67 -43.95
C ASP A 215 10.96 4.30 -44.65
N LEU A 216 9.92 3.50 -44.39
CA LEU A 216 9.75 2.15 -44.94
C LEU A 216 9.28 2.13 -46.40
N HIS A 217 8.81 3.25 -46.96
CA HIS A 217 8.22 3.27 -48.32
C HIS A 217 9.21 3.57 -49.43
N ASN A 218 10.35 4.19 -49.10
CA ASN A 218 11.39 4.50 -50.09
C ASN A 218 12.38 3.34 -50.34
N VAL A 219 12.00 2.12 -49.93
CA VAL A 219 12.89 0.95 -49.90
C VAL A 219 12.59 -0.02 -51.06
N GLY A 220 12.51 0.49 -52.28
CA GLY A 220 12.53 -0.32 -53.52
C GLY A 220 11.72 -1.63 -53.49
N ALA A 221 12.38 -2.76 -53.80
CA ALA A 221 11.82 -4.12 -53.79
C ALA A 221 12.19 -4.92 -52.53
N ALA A 222 12.62 -4.25 -51.46
CA ALA A 222 13.11 -4.89 -50.25
C ALA A 222 11.96 -5.50 -49.43
N THR A 223 12.14 -6.70 -48.90
CA THR A 223 11.13 -7.39 -48.06
C THR A 223 11.36 -7.19 -46.56
N TRP A 224 12.49 -6.59 -46.18
CA TRP A 224 12.85 -6.36 -44.78
C TRP A 224 11.88 -5.44 -44.02
N PRO A 225 11.23 -4.43 -44.62
CA PRO A 225 10.27 -3.59 -43.89
C PRO A 225 9.11 -4.39 -43.29
N GLU A 226 8.55 -5.33 -44.06
CA GLU A 226 7.47 -6.22 -43.60
C GLU A 226 7.98 -7.17 -42.51
N GLN A 227 9.16 -7.76 -42.71
CA GLN A 227 9.79 -8.64 -41.71
C GLN A 227 10.13 -7.92 -40.40
N LEU A 228 10.53 -6.65 -40.48
CA LEU A 228 10.81 -5.81 -39.31
C LEU A 228 9.51 -5.46 -38.60
N GLN A 229 8.47 -5.07 -39.32
CA GLN A 229 7.16 -4.78 -38.75
C GLN A 229 6.58 -6.02 -38.04
N ASP A 230 6.70 -7.20 -38.65
CA ASP A 230 6.28 -8.47 -38.04
C ASP A 230 7.06 -8.80 -36.77
N PHE A 231 8.38 -8.56 -36.76
CA PHE A 231 9.23 -8.74 -35.59
C PHE A 231 8.90 -7.77 -34.46
N LEU A 232 8.62 -6.50 -34.78
CA LEU A 232 8.38 -5.45 -33.79
C LEU A 232 6.96 -5.52 -33.22
N SER A 233 5.94 -5.50 -34.07
CA SER A 233 4.54 -5.26 -33.68
C SER A 233 3.52 -6.20 -34.34
N GLY A 234 3.96 -7.26 -35.01
CA GLY A 234 3.09 -8.20 -35.71
C GLY A 234 2.16 -9.01 -34.80
N GLY A 235 2.46 -10.31 -34.66
CA GLY A 235 1.65 -11.29 -33.94
C GLY A 235 2.14 -11.63 -32.54
N GLU A 236 1.83 -12.82 -32.06
CA GLU A 236 2.26 -13.33 -30.75
C GLU A 236 3.78 -13.24 -30.50
N PRO A 237 4.70 -13.58 -31.44
CA PRO A 237 6.14 -13.52 -31.19
C PRO A 237 6.73 -12.09 -31.20
N ALA A 238 5.91 -11.06 -31.42
CA ALA A 238 6.39 -9.70 -31.62
C ALA A 238 7.02 -9.10 -30.35
N LEU A 239 8.04 -8.26 -30.56
CA LEU A 239 8.80 -7.57 -29.50
C LEU A 239 7.92 -6.81 -28.53
N ILE A 240 7.01 -6.00 -29.07
CA ILE A 240 6.10 -5.16 -28.30
C ILE A 240 5.15 -5.97 -27.41
N VAL A 241 4.67 -7.12 -27.89
CA VAL A 241 3.71 -7.98 -27.17
C VAL A 241 4.29 -8.50 -25.87
N TYR A 242 5.60 -8.78 -25.84
CA TYR A 242 6.26 -9.20 -24.61
C TYR A 242 6.84 -8.03 -23.82
N MET A 243 7.24 -6.93 -24.45
CA MET A 243 7.80 -5.79 -23.73
C MET A 243 6.75 -4.99 -22.96
N LEU A 244 5.67 -4.57 -23.63
CA LEU A 244 4.68 -3.65 -23.07
C LEU A 244 4.06 -4.17 -21.76
N PRO A 245 3.68 -5.46 -21.62
CA PRO A 245 3.15 -5.96 -20.37
C PRO A 245 4.09 -5.75 -19.18
N ARG A 246 5.39 -5.99 -19.35
CA ARG A 246 6.36 -5.84 -18.24
C ARG A 246 6.57 -4.37 -17.91
N LEU A 247 6.58 -3.49 -18.92
CA LEU A 247 6.67 -2.04 -18.69
C LEU A 247 5.42 -1.47 -18.01
N LEU A 248 4.22 -1.94 -18.38
CA LEU A 248 2.97 -1.57 -17.72
C LEU A 248 2.94 -2.07 -16.28
N VAL A 249 3.31 -3.33 -16.03
CA VAL A 249 3.39 -3.88 -14.67
C VAL A 249 4.40 -3.13 -13.83
N ARG A 250 5.59 -2.85 -14.37
CA ARG A 250 6.61 -2.02 -13.71
C ARG A 250 6.01 -0.69 -13.27
N LYS A 251 5.46 0.07 -14.22
CA LYS A 251 4.91 1.40 -13.96
C LYS A 251 3.77 1.34 -12.95
N TRP A 252 2.86 0.37 -13.07
CA TRP A 252 1.74 0.18 -12.14
C TRP A 252 2.21 -0.16 -10.72
N GLN A 253 3.09 -1.16 -10.59
CA GLN A 253 3.59 -1.62 -9.30
C GLN A 253 4.38 -0.52 -8.59
N PHE A 254 5.32 0.10 -9.30
CA PHE A 254 6.17 1.15 -8.74
C PHE A 254 5.34 2.38 -8.33
N THR A 255 4.49 2.90 -9.21
CA THR A 255 3.70 4.12 -8.96
C THR A 255 2.82 3.99 -7.71
N ARG A 256 2.16 2.85 -7.51
CA ARG A 256 1.31 2.59 -6.34
C ARG A 256 2.15 2.50 -5.05
N MET A 257 3.27 1.79 -5.10
CA MET A 257 4.11 1.55 -3.94
C MET A 257 4.91 2.78 -3.52
N ASP A 258 5.36 3.60 -4.48
CA ASP A 258 6.00 4.90 -4.21
C ASP A 258 5.05 5.82 -3.44
N LEU A 259 3.79 5.95 -3.90
CA LEU A 259 2.78 6.76 -3.21
C LEU A 259 2.42 6.19 -1.82
N ALA A 260 2.24 4.87 -1.72
CA ALA A 260 1.94 4.20 -0.46
C ALA A 260 3.03 4.45 0.58
N ALA A 261 4.30 4.28 0.19
CA ALA A 261 5.45 4.52 1.05
C ALA A 261 5.54 5.98 1.49
N LEU A 262 5.38 6.94 0.56
CA LEU A 262 5.39 8.37 0.89
C LEU A 262 4.28 8.74 1.88
N THR A 263 3.08 8.21 1.67
CA THR A 263 1.91 8.44 2.54
C THR A 263 2.13 7.87 3.94
N MET A 264 2.60 6.62 4.01
CA MET A 264 2.88 5.96 5.29
C MET A 264 3.97 6.66 6.08
N ARG A 265 5.07 7.06 5.42
CA ARG A 265 6.14 7.83 6.07
C ARG A 265 5.64 9.15 6.63
N LYS A 266 4.76 9.85 5.90
CA LYS A 266 4.13 11.07 6.39
C LYS A 266 3.25 10.81 7.62
N GLN A 267 2.44 9.75 7.58
CA GLN A 267 1.58 9.35 8.71
C GLN A 267 2.41 8.98 9.95
N LEU A 268 3.47 8.18 9.77
CA LEU A 268 4.41 7.81 10.84
C LEU A 268 5.06 9.03 11.48
N ARG A 269 5.52 10.00 10.69
CA ARG A 269 6.10 11.25 11.21
C ARG A 269 5.10 12.05 12.03
N VAL A 270 3.88 12.21 11.53
CA VAL A 270 2.82 12.96 12.22
C VAL A 270 2.45 12.25 13.53
N CYS A 271 2.25 10.93 13.48
CA CYS A 271 1.95 10.12 14.66
C CYS A 271 3.07 10.17 15.70
N SER A 272 4.32 10.01 15.26
CA SER A 272 5.49 10.07 16.15
C SER A 272 5.67 11.46 16.76
N ALA A 273 5.50 12.53 15.98
CA ALA A 273 5.62 13.89 16.47
C ALA A 273 4.57 14.21 17.56
N SER A 274 3.30 13.84 17.33
CA SER A 274 2.22 14.10 18.29
C SER A 274 2.46 13.34 19.61
N HIS A 275 2.84 12.07 19.55
CA HIS A 275 3.07 11.26 20.75
C HIS A 275 4.39 11.57 21.46
N ASN A 276 5.43 12.02 20.74
CA ASN A 276 6.70 12.38 21.36
C ASN A 276 6.57 13.65 22.22
N GLN A 277 5.85 14.66 21.72
CA GLN A 277 5.69 15.96 22.39
C GLN A 277 4.69 15.92 23.56
N THR A 278 3.94 14.82 23.70
CA THR A 278 2.89 14.72 24.71
C THR A 278 3.45 14.53 26.11
N GLN A 279 3.03 15.37 27.05
CA GLN A 279 3.40 15.24 28.45
C GLN A 279 2.63 14.09 29.13
N LEU A 280 3.27 12.93 29.21
CA LEU A 280 2.69 11.69 29.73
C LEU A 280 2.13 11.81 31.15
N SER A 281 2.67 12.72 31.97
CA SER A 281 2.15 12.94 33.31
C SER A 281 0.74 13.52 33.33
N CYS A 282 0.30 14.19 32.26
CA CYS A 282 -0.99 14.87 32.20
C CYS A 282 -2.12 14.05 31.56
N LEU A 283 -1.80 12.89 31.00
CA LEU A 283 -2.77 11.99 30.40
C LEU A 283 -3.49 11.13 31.45
N SER A 284 -4.74 10.78 31.20
CA SER A 284 -5.45 9.72 31.93
C SER A 284 -4.93 8.33 31.52
N ASN A 285 -5.26 7.28 32.29
CA ASN A 285 -4.90 5.91 31.91
C ASN A 285 -5.60 5.47 30.62
N GLN A 286 -6.85 5.91 30.40
CA GLN A 286 -7.57 5.68 29.16
C GLN A 286 -6.83 6.31 27.96
N GLN A 287 -6.44 7.59 28.07
CA GLN A 287 -5.70 8.29 27.00
C GLN A 287 -4.33 7.66 26.72
N LEU A 288 -3.66 7.13 27.76
CA LEU A 288 -2.41 6.38 27.58
C LEU A 288 -2.64 5.07 26.84
N SER A 289 -3.70 4.33 27.20
CA SER A 289 -4.06 3.07 26.54
C SER A 289 -4.46 3.29 25.08
N GLU A 290 -5.31 4.30 24.81
CA GLU A 290 -5.73 4.68 23.46
C GLU A 290 -4.51 5.07 22.62
N GLY A 291 -3.62 5.92 23.12
CA GLY A 291 -2.39 6.29 22.40
C GLY A 291 -1.48 5.10 22.12
N LEU A 292 -1.35 4.15 23.06
CA LEU A 292 -0.61 2.90 22.85
C LEU A 292 -1.26 2.03 21.76
N GLN A 293 -2.59 1.93 21.74
CA GLN A 293 -3.33 1.21 20.69
C GLN A 293 -3.18 1.90 19.34
N THR A 294 -3.27 3.22 19.27
CA THR A 294 -3.04 3.99 18.03
C THR A 294 -1.64 3.77 17.47
N MET A 295 -0.61 3.86 18.31
CA MET A 295 0.77 3.59 17.87
C MET A 295 0.96 2.13 17.45
N ALA A 296 0.31 1.17 18.12
CA ALA A 296 0.35 -0.24 17.75
C ALA A 296 -0.35 -0.51 16.40
N GLY A 297 -1.51 0.11 16.16
CA GLY A 297 -2.21 0.03 14.87
C GLY A 297 -1.35 0.59 13.73
N GLN A 298 -0.78 1.79 13.92
CA GLN A 298 0.13 2.38 12.94
C GLN A 298 1.35 1.50 12.65
N ALA A 299 1.92 0.87 13.68
CA ALA A 299 3.05 -0.06 13.52
C ALA A 299 2.67 -1.31 12.73
N ALA A 300 1.46 -1.86 12.96
CA ALA A 300 0.94 -3.00 12.21
C ALA A 300 0.70 -2.66 10.73
N ASP A 301 0.05 -1.53 10.44
CA ASP A 301 -0.18 -1.05 9.07
C ASP A 301 1.14 -0.80 8.34
N THR A 302 2.13 -0.25 9.04
CA THR A 302 3.48 -0.04 8.50
C THR A 302 4.16 -1.37 8.17
N SER A 303 4.08 -2.35 9.06
CA SER A 303 4.68 -3.68 8.84
C SER A 303 4.04 -4.39 7.65
N LEU A 304 2.72 -4.27 7.50
CA LEU A 304 2.00 -4.76 6.32
C LEU A 304 2.51 -4.09 5.03
N LEU A 305 2.68 -2.76 5.04
CA LEU A 305 3.22 -2.05 3.88
C LEU A 305 4.66 -2.47 3.56
N LEU A 306 5.52 -2.64 4.56
CA LEU A 306 6.90 -3.13 4.34
C LEU A 306 6.90 -4.49 3.64
N GLY A 307 6.03 -5.41 4.07
CA GLY A 307 5.82 -6.68 3.38
C GLY A 307 5.40 -6.50 1.91
N LYS A 308 4.46 -5.60 1.63
CA LYS A 308 4.02 -5.26 0.26
C LYS A 308 5.13 -4.62 -0.58
N LEU A 309 5.99 -3.79 0.02
CA LEU A 309 7.14 -3.19 -0.66
C LEU A 309 8.17 -4.25 -1.06
N HIS A 310 8.48 -5.21 -0.17
CA HIS A 310 9.34 -6.33 -0.53
C HIS A 310 8.76 -7.18 -1.67
N GLN A 311 7.46 -7.49 -1.60
CA GLN A 311 6.76 -8.20 -2.69
C GLN A 311 6.84 -7.42 -4.00
N ALA A 312 6.64 -6.10 -3.96
CA ALA A 312 6.74 -5.23 -5.11
C ALA A 312 8.11 -5.26 -5.78
N ILE A 313 9.18 -5.17 -4.98
CA ILE A 313 10.56 -5.29 -5.45
C ILE A 313 10.77 -6.63 -6.15
N LYS A 314 10.31 -7.74 -5.54
CA LYS A 314 10.40 -9.06 -6.18
C LYS A 314 9.62 -9.14 -7.48
N THR A 315 8.45 -8.52 -7.57
CA THR A 315 7.70 -8.41 -8.83
C THR A 315 8.51 -7.66 -9.90
N LEU A 316 9.16 -6.55 -9.56
CA LEU A 316 10.02 -5.80 -10.48
C LEU A 316 11.21 -6.64 -10.97
N GLU A 317 11.95 -7.28 -10.05
CA GLU A 317 13.08 -8.16 -10.36
C GLU A 317 12.67 -9.32 -11.30
N ILE A 318 11.54 -9.97 -11.02
CA ILE A 318 11.02 -11.08 -11.84
C ILE A 318 10.69 -10.59 -13.25
N HIS A 319 10.00 -9.45 -13.38
CA HIS A 319 9.64 -8.92 -14.69
C HIS A 319 10.84 -8.42 -15.49
N GLN A 320 11.85 -7.84 -14.83
CA GLN A 320 13.12 -7.49 -15.44
C GLN A 320 13.84 -8.75 -15.95
N HIS A 321 13.96 -9.79 -15.13
CA HIS A 321 14.60 -11.05 -15.53
C HIS A 321 13.87 -11.72 -16.70
N ASN A 322 12.54 -11.73 -16.67
CA ASN A 322 11.71 -12.28 -17.74
C ASN A 322 11.88 -11.48 -19.04
N LEU A 323 11.93 -10.16 -18.96
CA LEU A 323 12.20 -9.29 -20.11
C LEU A 323 13.60 -9.54 -20.69
N ALA A 324 14.64 -9.58 -19.86
CA ALA A 324 16.01 -9.87 -20.30
C ALA A 324 16.15 -11.27 -20.92
N ARG A 325 15.45 -12.28 -20.37
CA ARG A 325 15.39 -13.62 -20.95
C ARG A 325 14.70 -13.61 -22.31
N TRP A 326 13.62 -12.85 -22.43
CA TRP A 326 12.84 -12.77 -23.65
C TRP A 326 13.61 -12.04 -24.77
N LEU A 327 14.26 -10.91 -24.47
CA LEU A 327 15.12 -10.21 -25.44
C LEU A 327 16.26 -11.10 -25.96
N ARG A 328 16.89 -11.90 -25.08
CA ARG A 328 17.88 -12.91 -25.49
C ARG A 328 17.29 -14.01 -26.37
N ARG A 329 16.01 -14.38 -26.17
CA ARG A 329 15.32 -15.36 -27.03
C ARG A 329 14.96 -14.75 -28.37
N ALA A 330 14.49 -13.50 -28.41
CA ALA A 330 14.17 -12.78 -29.65
C ALA A 330 15.39 -12.78 -30.60
N ARG A 331 16.58 -12.48 -30.06
CA ARG A 331 17.87 -12.58 -30.77
C ARG A 331 18.21 -13.98 -31.30
N LYS A 332 17.70 -15.05 -30.69
CA LYS A 332 17.91 -16.43 -31.17
C LYS A 332 16.90 -16.84 -32.25
N HIS A 333 15.70 -16.25 -32.24
CA HIS A 333 14.62 -16.60 -33.17
C HIS A 333 14.70 -15.80 -34.48
N SER A 334 15.20 -14.55 -34.43
CA SER A 334 15.55 -13.79 -35.62
C SER A 334 17.07 -13.72 -35.74
N GLN A 335 17.64 -14.34 -36.79
CA GLN A 335 19.08 -14.20 -37.08
C GLN A 335 19.42 -12.84 -37.69
N ARG A 336 18.41 -12.16 -38.28
CA ARG A 336 18.53 -10.89 -38.99
C ARG A 336 18.41 -9.66 -38.08
N TRP A 337 17.63 -9.75 -37.00
CA TRP A 337 17.33 -8.61 -36.14
C TRP A 337 18.09 -8.68 -34.83
N GLU A 338 18.91 -7.68 -34.56
CA GLU A 338 19.61 -7.55 -33.28
C GLU A 338 19.09 -6.36 -32.49
N VAL A 339 18.82 -6.61 -31.20
CA VAL A 339 18.45 -5.56 -30.24
C VAL A 339 19.74 -4.98 -29.65
N VAL A 340 19.94 -3.68 -29.83
CA VAL A 340 21.13 -2.94 -29.42
C VAL A 340 20.75 -1.87 -28.38
N TRP A 341 21.70 -1.56 -27.52
CA TRP A 341 21.57 -0.60 -26.42
C TRP A 341 22.31 0.70 -26.73
N GLN A 342 22.01 1.74 -25.96
CA GLN A 342 22.57 3.08 -26.18
C GLN A 342 24.08 3.13 -25.94
N SER A 343 24.55 2.31 -25.00
CA SER A 343 25.96 2.03 -24.80
C SER A 343 26.13 0.57 -24.36
N ASP A 344 27.35 0.03 -24.43
CA ASP A 344 27.64 -1.32 -23.95
C ASP A 344 27.41 -1.49 -22.43
N ASP A 345 27.44 -0.37 -21.69
CA ASP A 345 27.32 -0.33 -20.23
C ASP A 345 25.93 0.07 -19.72
N GLU A 346 25.06 0.63 -20.57
CA GLU A 346 23.72 1.10 -20.19
C GLU A 346 22.64 0.33 -20.95
N THR A 347 21.68 -0.22 -20.21
CA THR A 347 20.51 -0.89 -20.77
C THR A 347 19.23 -0.18 -20.32
N PRO A 348 18.87 1.00 -20.90
CA PRO A 348 17.85 1.90 -20.34
C PRO A 348 16.52 1.21 -20.01
N LEU A 349 16.11 0.27 -20.85
CA LEU A 349 14.92 -0.57 -20.63
C LEU A 349 15.00 -1.39 -19.33
N LEU A 350 16.12 -2.06 -19.05
CA LEU A 350 16.31 -2.92 -17.88
C LEU A 350 16.75 -2.12 -16.65
N ASP A 351 17.65 -1.15 -16.82
CA ASP A 351 18.17 -0.29 -15.74
C ASP A 351 17.04 0.47 -15.04
N SER A 352 15.99 0.79 -15.80
CA SER A 352 14.82 1.45 -15.26
C SER A 352 14.03 0.60 -14.24
N PHE A 353 14.10 -0.74 -14.31
CA PHE A 353 13.57 -1.62 -13.26
C PHE A 353 14.44 -1.56 -12.00
N ASP A 354 15.76 -1.56 -12.16
CA ASP A 354 16.71 -1.48 -11.05
C ASP A 354 16.59 -0.15 -10.31
N ALA A 355 16.47 0.96 -11.05
CA ALA A 355 16.26 2.29 -10.48
C ALA A 355 14.99 2.34 -9.62
N ASP A 356 13.88 1.78 -10.11
CA ASP A 356 12.61 1.73 -9.38
C ASP A 356 12.73 0.81 -8.15
N ALA A 357 13.33 -0.38 -8.29
CA ALA A 357 13.56 -1.31 -7.20
C ALA A 357 14.44 -0.70 -6.11
N GLN A 358 15.53 -0.03 -6.49
CA GLN A 358 16.42 0.68 -5.56
C GLN A 358 15.68 1.81 -4.83
N LYS A 359 14.81 2.53 -5.52
CA LYS A 359 13.98 3.56 -4.88
C LYS A 359 12.99 2.96 -3.87
N LEU A 360 12.41 1.79 -4.15
CA LEU A 360 11.58 1.07 -3.17
C LEU A 360 12.41 0.55 -1.99
N HIS A 361 13.64 0.06 -2.21
CA HIS A 361 14.56 -0.30 -1.13
C HIS A 361 14.87 0.89 -0.21
N ASN A 362 15.11 2.07 -0.79
CA ASN A 362 15.30 3.28 -0.01
C ASN A 362 14.06 3.61 0.84
N HIS A 363 12.85 3.44 0.29
CA HIS A 363 11.61 3.62 1.06
C HIS A 363 11.47 2.65 2.23
N ILE A 364 11.87 1.39 2.07
CA ILE A 364 11.90 0.41 3.16
C ILE A 364 12.82 0.92 4.27
N ALA A 365 14.08 1.24 3.95
CA ALA A 365 15.05 1.71 4.94
C ALA A 365 14.57 2.96 5.69
N TYR A 366 14.00 3.93 4.97
CA TYR A 366 13.44 5.13 5.61
C TYR A 366 12.22 4.83 6.48
N THR A 367 11.34 3.92 6.06
CA THR A 367 10.13 3.58 6.80
C THR A 367 10.45 2.77 8.05
N GLU A 368 11.41 1.85 7.98
CA GLU A 368 11.93 1.11 9.14
C GLU A 368 12.57 2.04 10.18
N GLY A 369 13.31 3.05 9.75
CA GLY A 369 13.86 4.07 10.64
C GLY A 369 12.77 4.83 11.41
N GLU A 370 11.72 5.28 10.72
CA GLU A 370 10.57 5.97 11.34
C GLU A 370 9.77 5.05 12.26
N LEU A 371 9.61 3.78 11.89
CA LEU A 371 8.94 2.77 12.71
C LEU A 371 9.72 2.50 14.02
N THR A 372 11.05 2.35 13.92
CA THR A 372 11.93 2.16 15.08
C THR A 372 11.83 3.35 16.04
N TYR A 373 11.74 4.58 15.50
CA TYR A 373 11.53 5.77 16.29
C TYR A 373 10.16 5.78 17.01
N LEU A 374 9.09 5.40 16.31
CA LEU A 374 7.75 5.22 16.90
C LEU A 374 7.76 4.17 18.02
N ASP A 375 8.47 3.07 17.83
CA ASP A 375 8.61 2.01 18.83
C ASP A 375 9.32 2.48 20.10
N GLY A 376 10.36 3.32 19.96
CA GLY A 376 10.99 3.97 21.11
C GLY A 376 10.02 4.85 21.90
N ILE A 377 9.16 5.61 21.20
CA ILE A 377 8.10 6.41 21.85
C ILE A 377 7.10 5.49 22.53
N ARG A 378 6.64 4.44 21.85
CA ARG A 378 5.68 3.46 22.37
C ARG A 378 6.21 2.79 23.64
N GLN A 379 7.48 2.41 23.69
CA GLN A 379 8.10 1.82 24.88
C GLN A 379 8.13 2.81 26.04
N ARG A 380 8.48 4.09 25.81
CA ARG A 380 8.41 5.15 26.83
C ARG A 380 7.01 5.33 27.39
N TRP A 381 6.01 5.35 26.51
CA TRP A 381 4.59 5.43 26.90
C TRP A 381 4.16 4.22 27.73
N ARG A 382 4.55 3.01 27.32
CA ARG A 382 4.23 1.75 27.99
C ARG A 382 4.85 1.69 29.38
N LEU A 383 6.13 2.00 29.52
CA LEU A 383 6.81 2.04 30.83
C LEU A 383 6.11 3.01 31.79
N HIS A 384 5.65 4.17 31.30
CA HIS A 384 4.90 5.12 32.13
C HIS A 384 3.51 4.62 32.50
N PHE A 385 2.84 3.89 31.60
CA PHE A 385 1.55 3.27 31.86
C PHE A 385 1.66 2.14 32.88
N ASP A 386 2.59 1.21 32.68
CA ASP A 386 2.85 0.07 33.56
C ASP A 386 3.28 0.56 34.95
N GLY A 387 4.16 1.57 35.03
CA GLY A 387 4.55 2.20 36.29
C GLY A 387 3.38 2.84 37.04
N ARG A 388 2.39 3.40 36.34
CA ARG A 388 1.16 3.90 36.98
C ARG A 388 0.26 2.78 37.46
N GLN A 389 0.14 1.69 36.70
CA GLN A 389 -0.66 0.54 37.11
C GLN A 389 -0.08 -0.11 38.36
N LEU A 390 1.24 -0.31 38.42
CA LEU A 390 1.95 -0.80 39.60
C LEU A 390 1.74 0.12 40.81
N ALA A 391 1.91 1.43 40.64
CA ALA A 391 1.66 2.38 41.73
C ALA A 391 0.18 2.36 42.20
N TRP A 392 -0.76 2.02 41.32
CA TRP A 392 -2.17 1.86 41.69
C TRP A 392 -2.43 0.53 42.40
N SER A 393 -1.86 -0.58 41.95
CA SER A 393 -2.03 -1.89 42.58
C SER A 393 -1.42 -1.92 43.98
N GLU A 394 -0.22 -1.36 44.16
CA GLU A 394 0.41 -1.19 45.48
C GLU A 394 -0.47 -0.37 46.42
N ARG A 395 -1.11 0.68 45.92
CA ARG A 395 -2.01 1.52 46.73
C ARG A 395 -3.29 0.81 47.12
N ILE A 396 -3.89 0.04 46.22
CA ILE A 396 -5.07 -0.77 46.52
C ILE A 396 -4.71 -1.86 47.54
N SER A 397 -3.55 -2.49 47.39
CA SER A 397 -3.03 -3.45 48.36
C SER A 397 -2.84 -2.81 49.74
N ASN A 398 -2.20 -1.65 49.81
CA ASN A 398 -2.04 -0.89 51.06
C ASN A 398 -3.39 -0.48 51.68
N LEU A 399 -4.34 -0.01 50.87
CA LEU A 399 -5.69 0.31 51.33
C LEU A 399 -6.43 -0.93 51.85
N GLY A 400 -6.31 -2.06 51.16
CA GLY A 400 -6.85 -3.35 51.59
C GLY A 400 -6.24 -3.80 52.92
N GLY A 401 -4.93 -3.63 53.08
CA GLY A 401 -4.23 -3.87 54.35
C GLY A 401 -4.74 -2.98 55.48
N ILE A 402 -4.87 -1.67 55.25
CA ILE A 402 -5.44 -0.73 56.24
C ILE A 402 -6.89 -1.10 56.59
N LEU A 403 -7.72 -1.43 55.60
CA LEU A 403 -9.10 -1.87 55.83
C LEU A 403 -9.16 -3.18 56.62
N SER A 404 -8.31 -4.16 56.32
CA SER A 404 -8.24 -5.41 57.08
C SER A 404 -7.80 -5.19 58.53
N LEU A 405 -6.85 -4.26 58.76
CA LEU A 405 -6.42 -3.87 60.10
C LEU A 405 -7.57 -3.20 60.87
N LEU A 406 -8.30 -2.28 60.23
CA LEU A 406 -9.46 -1.62 60.84
C LEU A 406 -10.57 -2.61 61.21
N VAL A 407 -10.86 -3.58 60.33
CA VAL A 407 -11.84 -4.63 60.62
C VAL A 407 -11.36 -5.53 61.76
N ALA A 408 -10.09 -5.95 61.75
CA ALA A 408 -9.53 -6.79 62.81
C ALA A 408 -9.54 -6.09 64.18
N VAL A 409 -9.14 -4.81 64.25
CA VAL A 409 -9.16 -4.02 65.48
C VAL A 409 -10.59 -3.72 65.94
N GLY A 410 -11.51 -3.45 65.01
CA GLY A 410 -12.92 -3.24 65.30
C GLY A 410 -13.60 -4.50 65.88
N VAL A 411 -13.37 -5.67 65.26
CA VAL A 411 -13.88 -6.95 65.75
C VAL A 411 -13.28 -7.29 67.12
N ALA A 412 -11.96 -7.13 67.30
CA ALA A 412 -11.29 -7.37 68.58
C ALA A 412 -11.76 -6.41 69.69
N SER A 413 -12.11 -5.16 69.35
CA SER A 413 -12.64 -4.19 70.31
C SER A 413 -14.09 -4.53 70.70
N ILE A 414 -14.92 -4.98 69.75
CA ILE A 414 -16.29 -5.44 70.01
C ILE A 414 -16.27 -6.66 70.92
N THR A 415 -15.42 -7.67 70.63
CA THR A 415 -15.28 -8.86 71.48
C THR A 415 -14.70 -8.56 72.86
N ALA A 416 -13.76 -7.61 72.97
CA ALA A 416 -13.25 -7.13 74.25
C ALA A 416 -14.29 -6.33 75.06
N SER A 417 -15.26 -5.68 74.40
CA SER A 417 -16.36 -4.98 75.07
C SER A 417 -17.56 -5.90 75.39
N SER A 418 -17.75 -6.98 74.64
CA SER A 418 -18.84 -7.95 74.84
C SER A 418 -18.49 -9.11 75.77
N THR A 419 -17.20 -9.26 76.13
CA THR A 419 -16.74 -10.16 77.21
C THR A 419 -17.24 -9.75 78.61
N GLY A 420 -17.96 -8.63 78.72
CA GLY A 420 -18.72 -8.27 79.92
C GLY A 420 -20.16 -8.82 79.98
N THR A 421 -20.78 -9.23 78.86
CA THR A 421 -22.23 -9.54 78.83
C THR A 421 -22.65 -10.46 77.66
N LEU A 422 -22.13 -11.69 77.56
CA LEU A 422 -22.71 -12.71 76.67
C LEU A 422 -22.93 -14.04 77.40
N SER A 423 -24.22 -14.38 77.57
CA SER A 423 -24.70 -15.69 78.00
C SER A 423 -24.48 -16.72 76.88
N PRO A 424 -24.03 -17.95 77.19
CA PRO A 424 -23.64 -18.93 76.19
C PRO A 424 -24.87 -19.67 75.68
N ASN A 425 -25.54 -19.17 74.65
CA ASN A 425 -26.50 -19.94 73.85
C ASN A 425 -26.86 -19.17 72.57
N ASP A 426 -26.00 -19.27 71.55
CA ASP A 426 -26.42 -19.40 70.16
C ASP A 426 -25.19 -19.56 69.26
N SER A 427 -24.81 -20.82 69.06
CA SER A 427 -23.74 -21.21 68.15
C SER A 427 -24.37 -21.61 66.82
N ASN A 428 -24.40 -20.70 65.85
CA ASN A 428 -24.49 -21.00 64.42
C ASN A 428 -24.30 -19.73 63.57
N SER A 429 -23.23 -18.99 63.80
CA SER A 429 -22.78 -17.99 62.83
C SER A 429 -21.27 -18.12 62.64
N TRP A 430 -20.81 -17.93 61.40
CA TRP A 430 -19.41 -17.81 61.02
C TRP A 430 -18.60 -16.83 61.90
N LEU A 431 -19.27 -15.96 62.66
CA LEU A 431 -18.67 -15.08 63.66
C LEU A 431 -18.11 -15.84 64.86
N SER A 432 -18.62 -17.01 65.27
CA SER A 432 -18.10 -17.74 66.44
C SER A 432 -16.68 -18.28 66.22
N THR A 433 -16.39 -18.77 65.02
CA THR A 433 -15.05 -19.21 64.63
C THR A 433 -14.06 -18.05 64.56
N VAL A 434 -14.51 -16.87 64.13
CA VAL A 434 -13.71 -15.63 64.13
C VAL A 434 -13.48 -15.14 65.56
N VAL A 435 -14.50 -15.17 66.41
CA VAL A 435 -14.43 -14.77 67.84
C VAL A 435 -13.45 -15.65 68.61
N HIS A 436 -13.49 -16.98 68.45
CA HIS A 436 -12.53 -17.88 69.11
C HIS A 436 -11.09 -17.73 68.59
N PHE A 437 -10.91 -17.42 67.31
CA PHE A 437 -9.58 -17.08 66.77
C PHE A 437 -9.03 -15.80 67.40
N PHE A 438 -9.87 -14.77 67.60
CA PHE A 438 -9.47 -13.53 68.26
C PHE A 438 -9.28 -13.67 69.78
N GLU A 439 -10.08 -14.49 70.48
CA GLU A 439 -9.85 -14.88 71.88
C GLU A 439 -8.49 -15.59 72.04
N GLY A 440 -8.14 -16.48 71.10
CA GLY A 440 -6.84 -17.14 71.07
C GLY A 440 -5.68 -16.15 70.91
N LEU A 441 -5.82 -15.13 70.05
CA LEU A 441 -4.84 -14.05 69.90
C LEU A 441 -4.76 -13.15 71.14
N GLN A 442 -5.86 -12.95 71.87
CA GLN A 442 -5.92 -12.15 73.10
C GLN A 442 -5.11 -12.75 74.27
N THR A 443 -4.81 -14.05 74.24
CA THR A 443 -3.98 -14.71 75.26
C THR A 443 -2.48 -14.44 75.13
N GLN A 444 -2.03 -13.87 74.00
CA GLN A 444 -0.65 -13.41 73.85
C GLN A 444 -0.47 -12.02 74.49
N PRO A 445 0.50 -11.83 75.41
CA PRO A 445 0.65 -10.58 76.18
C PRO A 445 0.91 -9.37 75.28
N LEU A 446 1.66 -9.55 74.18
CA LEU A 446 1.88 -8.51 73.17
C LEU A 446 0.58 -8.02 72.52
N ILE A 447 -0.33 -8.94 72.21
CA ILE A 447 -1.59 -8.63 71.52
C ILE A 447 -2.60 -8.01 72.51
N ALA A 448 -2.63 -8.50 73.76
CA ALA A 448 -3.44 -7.92 74.82
C ALA A 448 -3.06 -6.46 75.11
N ASP A 449 -1.76 -6.13 75.10
CA ASP A 449 -1.26 -4.76 75.27
C ASP A 449 -1.58 -3.87 74.07
N PHE A 450 -1.50 -4.41 72.84
CA PHE A 450 -1.96 -3.69 71.64
C PHE A 450 -3.47 -3.39 71.69
N ILE A 451 -4.30 -4.34 72.10
CA ILE A 451 -5.76 -4.16 72.22
C ILE A 451 -6.09 -3.11 73.30
N ARG A 452 -5.40 -3.11 74.44
CA ARG A 452 -5.56 -2.08 75.48
C ARG A 452 -5.10 -0.69 75.01
N LEU A 453 -4.02 -0.61 74.24
CA LEU A 453 -3.51 0.64 73.67
C LEU A 453 -4.53 1.26 72.69
N PHE A 454 -5.19 0.44 71.87
CA PHE A 454 -6.22 0.87 70.91
C PHE A 454 -7.60 1.12 71.55
N HIS A 455 -7.82 0.71 72.81
CA HIS A 455 -9.03 1.04 73.55
C HIS A 455 -9.10 2.54 73.94
N ASN A 456 -7.95 3.25 73.93
CA ASN A 456 -7.93 4.69 74.09
C ASN A 456 -8.37 5.36 72.77
N PRO A 457 -9.49 6.09 72.74
CA PRO A 457 -10.02 6.69 71.52
C PRO A 457 -9.03 7.66 70.89
N VAL A 458 -8.22 8.37 71.68
CA VAL A 458 -7.20 9.30 71.19
C VAL A 458 -6.10 8.56 70.44
N VAL A 459 -5.61 7.44 70.98
CA VAL A 459 -4.54 6.64 70.36
C VAL A 459 -5.05 5.96 69.08
N TYR A 460 -6.28 5.45 69.10
CA TYR A 460 -6.95 4.91 67.92
C TYR A 460 -7.08 5.95 66.79
N TRP A 461 -7.56 7.16 67.10
CA TRP A 461 -7.65 8.25 66.13
C TRP A 461 -6.28 8.72 65.63
N VAL A 462 -5.26 8.76 66.49
CA VAL A 462 -3.88 9.11 66.09
C VAL A 462 -3.31 8.07 65.11
N VAL A 463 -3.49 6.78 65.37
CA VAL A 463 -3.02 5.73 64.45
C VAL A 463 -3.80 5.76 63.14
N ILE A 464 -5.12 5.98 63.17
CA ILE A 464 -5.92 6.20 61.95
C ILE A 464 -5.37 7.40 61.17
N PHE A 465 -5.10 8.51 61.83
CA PHE A 465 -4.60 9.71 61.18
C PHE A 465 -3.21 9.48 60.55
N ILE A 466 -2.32 8.74 61.23
CA ILE A 466 -1.02 8.30 60.70
C ILE A 466 -1.19 7.38 59.48
N LEU A 467 -2.16 6.47 59.51
CA LEU A 467 -2.44 5.57 58.38
C LEU A 467 -3.12 6.28 57.19
N LEU A 468 -3.87 7.37 57.44
CA LEU A 468 -4.52 8.18 56.40
C LEU A 468 -3.62 9.30 55.83
N LEU A 469 -2.58 9.73 56.55
CA LEU A 469 -1.61 10.75 56.12
C LEU A 469 -1.03 10.50 54.70
N PRO A 470 -0.64 9.26 54.32
CA PRO A 470 -0.22 8.94 52.94
C PRO A 470 -1.30 9.21 51.88
N ILE A 471 -2.57 9.01 52.23
CA ILE A 471 -3.73 9.24 51.34
C ILE A 471 -3.95 10.74 51.14
N PHE A 472 -3.87 11.55 52.20
CA PHE A 472 -3.95 13.01 52.09
C PHE A 472 -2.77 13.61 51.32
N GLY A 473 -1.55 13.08 51.53
CA GLY A 473 -0.37 13.42 50.74
C GLY A 473 -0.51 13.07 49.26
N TYR A 474 -1.27 12.01 48.94
CA TYR A 474 -1.58 11.65 47.57
C TYR A 474 -2.62 12.57 46.93
N LEU A 475 -3.73 12.85 47.62
CA LEU A 475 -4.79 13.74 47.12
C LEU A 475 -4.27 15.14 46.83
N SER A 476 -3.40 15.66 47.70
CA SER A 476 -2.72 16.95 47.50
C SER A 476 -1.78 16.93 46.28
N LYS A 477 -0.96 15.88 46.11
CA LYS A 477 -0.12 15.70 44.91
C LYS A 477 -0.94 15.55 43.63
N ALA A 478 -2.07 14.84 43.68
CA ALA A 478 -2.97 14.66 42.54
C ALA A 478 -3.64 15.99 42.14
N MET A 479 -4.09 16.78 43.11
CA MET A 479 -4.60 18.14 42.89
C MET A 479 -3.54 19.06 42.28
N TRP A 480 -2.32 19.07 42.84
CA TRP A 480 -1.22 19.86 42.31
C TRP A 480 -0.86 19.49 40.87
N ARG A 481 -0.84 18.19 40.56
CA ARG A 481 -0.63 17.70 39.19
C ARG A 481 -1.73 18.16 38.25
N LYS A 482 -3.00 18.11 38.68
CA LYS A 482 -4.16 18.58 37.90
C LYS A 482 -4.09 20.09 37.61
N ILE A 483 -3.65 20.89 38.59
CA ILE A 483 -3.44 22.34 38.43
C ILE A 483 -2.31 22.62 37.44
N ARG A 484 -1.17 21.92 37.57
CA ARG A 484 -0.02 22.07 36.65
C ARG A 484 -0.39 21.70 35.22
N CYS A 485 -1.14 20.62 35.03
CA CYS A 485 -1.59 20.17 33.72
C CYS A 485 -2.67 21.08 33.10
N ARG A 486 -3.44 21.84 33.91
CA ARG A 486 -4.39 22.85 33.40
C ARG A 486 -3.69 24.11 32.90
N ARG A 487 -2.64 24.58 33.59
CA ARG A 487 -1.83 25.75 33.17
C ARG A 487 -1.05 25.56 31.88
N LEU A 488 -0.85 24.31 31.45
CA LEU A 488 -0.14 23.97 30.21
C LEU A 488 -1.09 23.75 29.02
N ARG A 489 -2.42 23.82 29.23
CA ARG A 489 -3.46 23.64 28.20
C ARG A 489 -4.16 24.93 27.79
N GLY A 490 -3.96 26.03 28.50
CA GLY A 490 -4.41 27.38 28.13
C GLY A 490 -3.19 28.23 27.87
#